data_AF-A0A0K8PPK1-F1
#
_entry.id   AF-A0A0K8PPK1-F1
#
_cell.length_a   1.000
_cell.length_b   1.000
_cell.length_c   1.000
_cell.angle_alpha   90.00
_cell.angle_beta   90.00
_cell.angle_gamma   90.00
#
_symmetry.space_group_name_H-M   'P 1'
#
loop_
_entity.id
_entity.type
_entity.pdbx_description
1 polymer ?
#
loop_
_entity_poly.entity_id
_entity_poly.type
_entity_poly.pdbx_seq_one_letter_code
_entity_poly.pdbx_strand_id
1 'polypeptide(L)'
;MDADEVSAEDIELEYVSTAGVRERGPLSRLWPVRFESVRPERRFPAFRGQGNWCGWYWSATCGGHVGYESWLERDRLMLLDFDPLVTGMSSQPFRLSWAEPGGKRVRHTPDFFVRRTDGTALVVDVRPDERIEPQDAVKFAVTAAACRSVGWDFARVGTPDAVLMANVPWLAGYRHPRVHHPDVADRLVEVFADGAGLLDGARRVGDQIAVLPALFHLLWRRILTTDLESGLLSADTQGRNGEVREGGGDALASAAAASG
;
A
#
# COMPACT_ATOMS: atom_id res chain seq x y z
N MET A 1 -19.30 15.87 14.54
CA MET A 1 -18.07 16.12 15.28
C MET A 1 -17.26 16.96 14.34
N ASP A 2 -16.86 18.15 14.78
CA ASP A 2 -15.91 18.93 13.99
C ASP A 2 -14.59 18.17 13.96
N ALA A 3 -13.87 18.18 12.83
CA ALA A 3 -12.63 17.42 12.69
C ALA A 3 -11.54 17.91 13.68
N ASP A 4 -11.66 19.15 14.14
CA ASP A 4 -10.75 19.79 15.10
C ASP A 4 -11.01 19.40 16.57
N GLU A 5 -12.12 18.70 16.87
CA GLU A 5 -12.49 18.26 18.24
C GLU A 5 -12.42 16.74 18.43
N VAL A 6 -11.97 15.97 17.42
CA VAL A 6 -11.94 14.50 17.51
C VAL A 6 -10.87 14.04 18.49
N SER A 7 -11.30 13.50 19.63
CA SER A 7 -10.43 12.81 20.59
C SER A 7 -10.41 11.31 20.35
N ALA A 8 -9.26 10.66 20.58
CA ALA A 8 -9.12 9.20 20.54
C ALA A 8 -10.04 8.48 21.56
N GLU A 9 -10.49 9.16 22.60
CA GLU A 9 -11.45 8.62 23.59
C GLU A 9 -12.89 8.54 23.03
N ASP A 10 -13.25 9.41 22.10
CA ASP A 10 -14.59 9.49 21.52
C ASP A 10 -14.76 8.55 20.31
N ILE A 11 -13.65 8.01 19.80
CA ILE A 11 -13.62 7.05 18.72
C ILE A 11 -13.53 5.65 19.30
N GLU A 12 -14.56 4.87 19.05
CA GLU A 12 -14.57 3.46 19.40
C GLU A 12 -14.00 2.63 18.24
N LEU A 13 -13.03 1.78 18.54
CA LEU A 13 -12.39 0.88 17.61
C LEU A 13 -12.83 -0.56 17.90
N GLU A 14 -13.13 -1.31 16.85
CA GLU A 14 -13.46 -2.73 16.91
C GLU A 14 -12.64 -3.51 15.87
N TYR A 15 -12.00 -4.61 16.28
CA TYR A 15 -11.15 -5.41 15.39
C TYR A 15 -11.24 -6.91 15.68
N VAL A 16 -10.69 -7.73 14.79
CA VAL A 16 -10.58 -9.18 14.97
C VAL A 16 -9.10 -9.56 15.09
N SER A 17 -8.69 -10.03 16.25
CA SER A 17 -7.30 -10.42 16.51
C SER A 17 -6.83 -11.57 15.62
N THR A 18 -5.52 -11.84 15.61
CA THR A 18 -4.93 -12.99 14.90
C THR A 18 -5.54 -14.33 15.32
N ALA A 19 -5.99 -14.43 16.57
CA ALA A 19 -6.69 -15.58 17.14
C ALA A 19 -8.16 -15.67 16.70
N GLY A 20 -8.70 -14.67 16.01
CA GLY A 20 -10.10 -14.61 15.60
C GLY A 20 -11.04 -14.07 16.68
N VAL A 21 -10.52 -13.46 17.74
CA VAL A 21 -11.32 -12.88 18.83
C VAL A 21 -11.67 -11.44 18.47
N ARG A 22 -12.94 -11.07 18.62
CA ARG A 22 -13.40 -9.69 18.39
C ARG A 22 -13.19 -8.88 19.65
N GLU A 23 -12.48 -7.76 19.51
CA GLU A 23 -12.15 -6.85 20.60
C GLU A 23 -12.68 -5.45 20.26
N ARG A 24 -13.09 -4.71 21.29
CA ARG A 24 -13.71 -3.39 21.15
C ARG A 24 -13.34 -2.49 22.33
N GLY A 25 -13.09 -1.22 22.06
CA GLY A 25 -12.71 -0.23 23.06
C GLY A 25 -12.37 1.13 22.44
N PRO A 26 -12.01 2.13 23.25
CA PRO A 26 -11.60 3.43 22.73
C PRO A 26 -10.28 3.31 21.94
N LEU A 27 -10.13 4.13 20.91
CA LEU A 27 -8.92 4.17 20.08
C LEU A 27 -7.68 4.50 20.92
N SER A 28 -7.82 5.39 21.92
CA SER A 28 -6.75 5.75 22.88
C SER A 28 -6.13 4.55 23.60
N ARG A 29 -6.89 3.45 23.74
CA ARG A 29 -6.44 2.21 24.39
C ARG A 29 -5.95 1.17 23.39
N LEU A 30 -6.58 1.08 22.23
CA LEU A 30 -6.35 0.01 21.27
C LEU A 30 -5.34 0.34 20.17
N TRP A 31 -4.92 1.60 20.03
CA TRP A 31 -3.90 2.00 19.05
C TRP A 31 -2.56 1.24 19.11
N PRO A 32 -2.08 0.68 20.24
CA PRO A 32 -0.81 -0.06 20.25
C PRO A 32 -0.88 -1.43 19.57
N VAL A 33 -2.08 -1.90 19.17
CA VAL A 33 -2.24 -3.18 18.49
C VAL A 33 -1.52 -3.16 17.14
N ARG A 34 -0.89 -4.29 16.80
CA ARG A 34 -0.23 -4.52 15.51
C ARG A 34 -1.25 -4.82 14.42
N PHE A 35 -1.99 -3.79 14.01
CA PHE A 35 -3.04 -3.93 13.01
C PHE A 35 -2.55 -4.49 11.68
N GLU A 36 -1.28 -4.31 11.32
CA GLU A 36 -0.70 -4.94 10.12
C GLU A 36 -0.71 -6.48 10.12
N SER A 37 -1.03 -7.12 11.24
CA SER A 37 -1.11 -8.58 11.40
C SER A 37 -2.50 -9.10 11.71
N VAL A 38 -3.51 -8.24 11.83
CA VAL A 38 -4.87 -8.65 12.23
C VAL A 38 -5.61 -9.35 11.09
N ARG A 39 -6.70 -10.04 11.45
CA ARG A 39 -7.60 -10.60 10.43
C ARG A 39 -8.54 -9.50 9.92
N PRO A 40 -9.01 -9.60 8.66
CA PRO A 40 -10.05 -8.70 8.17
C PRO A 40 -11.29 -8.72 9.07
N GLU A 41 -11.85 -7.54 9.35
CA GLU A 41 -13.01 -7.38 10.25
C GLU A 41 -14.26 -8.13 9.76
N ARG A 42 -14.40 -8.30 8.44
CA ARG A 42 -15.48 -9.05 7.81
C ARG A 42 -14.94 -10.08 6.82
N ARG A 43 -15.77 -11.09 6.53
CA ARG A 43 -15.53 -11.98 5.40
C ARG A 43 -15.90 -11.25 4.10
N PHE A 44 -15.05 -11.40 3.09
CA PHE A 44 -15.34 -10.90 1.74
C PHE A 44 -16.64 -11.54 1.21
N PRO A 45 -17.68 -10.74 0.92
CA PRO A 45 -18.93 -11.27 0.39
C PRO A 45 -18.72 -11.70 -1.07
N ALA A 46 -19.23 -12.89 -1.40
CA ALA A 46 -19.28 -13.40 -2.78
C ALA A 46 -20.72 -13.80 -3.11
N PHE A 47 -21.36 -13.11 -4.05
CA PHE A 47 -22.71 -13.44 -4.51
C PHE A 47 -22.91 -13.20 -6.00
N ARG A 48 -23.90 -13.89 -6.60
CA ARG A 48 -24.21 -13.80 -8.03
C ARG A 48 -24.75 -12.40 -8.38
N GLY A 49 -24.15 -11.76 -9.38
CA GLY A 49 -24.53 -10.41 -9.83
C GLY A 49 -23.74 -9.27 -9.18
N GLN A 50 -22.70 -9.59 -8.42
CA GLN A 50 -21.82 -8.62 -7.79
C GLN A 50 -21.00 -7.85 -8.84
N GLY A 51 -21.12 -6.52 -8.83
CA GLY A 51 -20.45 -5.63 -9.79
C GLY A 51 -18.97 -5.35 -9.47
N ASN A 52 -18.51 -5.72 -8.27
CA ASN A 52 -17.13 -5.60 -7.83
C ASN A 52 -16.48 -6.98 -7.64
N TRP A 53 -15.21 -7.11 -8.01
CA TRP A 53 -14.46 -8.36 -7.89
C TRP A 53 -13.69 -8.36 -6.58
N CYS A 54 -14.08 -9.24 -5.66
CA CYS A 54 -13.36 -9.50 -4.43
C CYS A 54 -12.34 -10.61 -4.63
N GLY A 55 -11.21 -10.56 -3.92
CA GLY A 55 -10.17 -11.57 -4.05
C GLY A 55 -9.07 -11.48 -3.01
N TRP A 56 -8.05 -12.31 -3.21
CA TRP A 56 -6.85 -12.36 -2.39
C TRP A 56 -5.64 -12.03 -3.26
N TYR A 57 -4.84 -11.07 -2.81
CA TYR A 57 -3.56 -10.71 -3.42
C TYR A 57 -2.42 -11.26 -2.57
N TRP A 58 -1.53 -12.07 -3.17
CA TRP A 58 -0.31 -12.50 -2.50
C TRP A 58 0.72 -11.36 -2.51
N SER A 59 0.99 -10.81 -1.33
CA SER A 59 1.97 -9.74 -1.06
C SER A 59 3.32 -10.33 -0.71
N ALA A 60 4.37 -9.86 -1.40
CA ALA A 60 5.75 -10.21 -1.09
C ALA A 60 6.21 -9.63 0.25
N THR A 61 5.74 -8.42 0.59
CA THR A 61 6.04 -7.72 1.84
C THR A 61 5.46 -8.47 3.06
N CYS A 62 4.24 -8.99 2.94
CA CYS A 62 3.60 -9.74 4.03
C CYS A 62 3.91 -11.24 4.00
N GLY A 63 4.44 -11.76 2.89
CA GLY A 63 4.61 -13.20 2.68
C GLY A 63 3.30 -13.99 2.67
N GLY A 64 2.18 -13.33 2.37
CA GLY A 64 0.83 -13.87 2.57
C GLY A 64 -0.24 -13.16 1.76
N HIS A 65 -1.50 -13.56 1.96
CA HIS A 65 -2.62 -13.00 1.24
C HIS A 65 -3.25 -11.83 1.98
N VAL A 66 -3.43 -10.71 1.28
CA VAL A 66 -4.20 -9.55 1.72
C VAL A 66 -5.42 -9.42 0.80
N GLY A 67 -6.59 -9.21 1.37
CA GLY A 67 -7.83 -9.21 0.60
C GLY A 67 -8.14 -7.85 -0.01
N TYR A 68 -8.98 -7.84 -1.05
CA TYR A 68 -9.49 -6.63 -1.69
C TYR A 68 -10.93 -6.88 -2.16
N GLU A 69 -11.73 -5.83 -2.26
CA GLU A 69 -13.13 -5.85 -2.72
C GLU A 69 -13.34 -5.18 -4.08
N SER A 70 -12.30 -4.56 -4.64
CA SER A 70 -12.35 -3.92 -5.95
C SER A 70 -11.01 -4.01 -6.70
N TRP A 71 -11.06 -3.83 -8.02
CA TRP A 71 -9.85 -3.73 -8.85
C TRP A 71 -8.97 -2.56 -8.43
N LEU A 72 -9.58 -1.43 -8.06
CA LEU A 72 -8.85 -0.26 -7.59
C LEU A 72 -8.12 -0.54 -6.26
N GLU A 73 -8.78 -1.22 -5.32
CA GLU A 73 -8.14 -1.66 -4.08
C GLU A 73 -6.97 -2.60 -4.35
N ARG A 74 -7.14 -3.56 -5.27
CA ARG A 74 -6.05 -4.47 -5.65
C ARG A 74 -4.86 -3.73 -6.24
N ASP A 75 -5.10 -2.76 -7.10
CA ASP A 75 -4.05 -1.98 -7.75
C ASP A 75 -3.31 -1.11 -6.73
N ARG A 76 -4.03 -0.48 -5.79
CA ARG A 76 -3.43 0.24 -4.66
C ARG A 76 -2.66 -0.69 -3.71
N LEU A 77 -3.19 -1.88 -3.44
CA LEU A 77 -2.52 -2.90 -2.63
C LEU A 77 -1.22 -3.38 -3.28
N MET A 78 -1.19 -3.50 -4.61
CA MET A 78 0.04 -3.81 -5.35
C MET A 78 1.09 -2.70 -5.22
N LEU A 79 0.68 -1.44 -5.26
CA LEU A 79 1.58 -0.31 -5.05
C LEU A 79 2.11 -0.26 -3.60
N LEU A 80 1.27 -0.60 -2.62
CA LEU A 80 1.72 -0.76 -1.22
C LEU A 80 2.74 -1.90 -1.08
N ASP A 81 2.58 -3.00 -1.83
CA ASP A 81 3.54 -4.12 -1.83
C ASP A 81 4.85 -3.80 -2.56
N PHE A 82 4.84 -2.80 -3.45
CA PHE A 82 5.98 -2.31 -4.20
C PHE A 82 6.78 -1.23 -3.44
N ASP A 83 6.16 -0.58 -2.45
CA ASP A 83 6.77 0.50 -1.67
C ASP A 83 7.78 -0.07 -0.64
N PRO A 84 9.08 0.26 -0.74
CA PRO A 84 10.11 -0.27 0.16
C PRO A 84 9.99 0.28 1.59
N LEU A 85 9.19 1.32 1.81
CA LEU A 85 8.92 1.85 3.15
C LEU A 85 7.83 1.05 3.87
N VAL A 86 7.10 0.15 3.20
CA VAL A 86 6.06 -0.68 3.81
C VAL A 86 6.66 -1.97 4.34
N THR A 87 6.36 -2.29 5.60
CA THR A 87 6.84 -3.53 6.26
C THR A 87 5.72 -4.51 6.59
N GLY A 88 4.47 -4.11 6.42
CA GLY A 88 3.32 -4.96 6.67
C GLY A 88 2.02 -4.24 6.36
N MET A 89 1.00 -4.99 5.97
CA MET A 89 -0.32 -4.42 5.68
C MET A 89 -1.43 -5.44 5.88
N SER A 90 -2.62 -4.94 6.17
CA SER A 90 -3.83 -5.75 6.33
C SER A 90 -5.03 -5.06 5.72
N SER A 91 -5.94 -5.82 5.11
CA SER A 91 -7.20 -5.33 4.58
C SER A 91 -8.26 -5.25 5.67
N GLN A 92 -9.01 -4.15 5.71
CA GLN A 92 -10.14 -3.94 6.62
C GLN A 92 -9.76 -4.24 8.09
N PRO A 93 -8.74 -3.51 8.60
CA PRO A 93 -8.04 -3.83 9.83
C PRO A 93 -8.94 -3.75 11.08
N PHE A 94 -9.88 -2.81 11.06
CA PHE A 94 -10.76 -2.47 12.17
C PHE A 94 -11.94 -1.63 11.66
N ARG A 95 -12.93 -1.46 12.53
CA ARG A 95 -14.05 -0.54 12.35
C ARG A 95 -13.95 0.57 13.39
N LEU A 96 -13.98 1.81 12.92
CA LEU A 96 -14.13 3.01 13.73
C LEU A 96 -15.61 3.38 13.86
N SER A 97 -16.04 3.78 15.05
CA SER A 97 -17.41 4.20 15.34
C SER A 97 -17.44 5.45 16.21
N TRP A 98 -18.21 6.46 15.81
CA TRP A 98 -18.33 7.73 16.54
C TRP A 98 -19.74 8.32 16.44
N ALA A 99 -20.05 9.28 17.31
CA ALA A 99 -21.32 9.98 17.29
C ALA A 99 -21.23 11.28 16.47
N GLU A 100 -22.19 11.49 15.56
CA GLU A 100 -22.40 12.77 14.89
C GLU A 100 -23.18 13.75 15.77
N PRO A 101 -23.16 15.07 15.45
CA PRO A 101 -24.05 16.03 16.10
C PRO A 101 -25.49 15.59 15.84
N GLY A 102 -26.29 15.47 16.90
CA GLY A 102 -27.63 14.87 16.83
C GLY A 102 -27.70 13.37 17.20
N GLY A 103 -26.57 12.77 17.61
CA GLY A 103 -26.54 11.46 18.27
C GLY A 103 -26.55 10.24 17.34
N LYS A 104 -26.57 10.45 16.02
CA LYS A 104 -26.46 9.37 15.04
C LYS A 104 -25.08 8.71 15.14
N ARG A 105 -25.05 7.39 15.30
CA ARG A 105 -23.80 6.61 15.32
C ARG A 105 -23.36 6.34 13.88
N VAL A 106 -22.16 6.78 13.53
CA VAL A 106 -21.50 6.47 12.27
C VAL A 106 -20.52 5.33 12.48
N ARG A 107 -20.34 4.51 11.44
CA ARG A 107 -19.38 3.42 11.39
C ARG A 107 -18.61 3.51 10.08
N HIS A 108 -17.32 3.25 10.17
CA HIS A 108 -16.43 3.28 9.01
C HIS A 108 -15.32 2.24 9.20
N THR A 109 -15.08 1.44 8.16
CA THR A 109 -14.02 0.43 8.12
C THR A 109 -13.05 0.88 7.02
N PRO A 110 -11.81 1.26 7.36
CA PRO A 110 -10.82 1.60 6.36
C PRO A 110 -10.47 0.43 5.46
N ASP A 111 -10.03 0.69 4.23
CA ASP A 111 -9.69 -0.38 3.29
C ASP A 111 -8.37 -1.08 3.68
N PHE A 112 -7.34 -0.34 4.09
CA PHE A 112 -6.07 -0.92 4.54
C PHE A 112 -5.46 -0.23 5.78
N PHE A 113 -4.70 -1.01 6.55
CA PHE A 113 -3.70 -0.51 7.50
C PHE A 113 -2.32 -0.87 6.99
N VAL A 114 -1.37 0.04 7.11
CA VAL A 114 0.00 -0.09 6.61
C VAL A 114 0.97 0.27 7.74
N ARG A 115 1.93 -0.61 8.01
CA ARG A 115 3.07 -0.34 8.87
C ARG A 115 4.26 0.09 8.03
N ARG A 116 4.93 1.16 8.43
CA ARG A 116 6.13 1.68 7.76
C ARG A 116 7.41 1.31 8.50
N THR A 117 8.55 1.41 7.81
CA THR A 117 9.89 1.09 8.31
C THR A 117 10.33 1.93 9.53
N ASP A 118 9.84 3.16 9.63
CA ASP A 118 10.07 4.06 10.78
C ASP A 118 9.17 3.75 11.99
N GLY A 119 8.32 2.73 11.88
CA GLY A 119 7.37 2.33 12.92
C GLY A 119 6.05 3.09 12.89
N THR A 120 5.92 4.15 12.09
CA THR A 120 4.65 4.86 11.91
C THR A 120 3.63 3.99 11.17
N ALA A 121 2.36 4.41 11.23
CA ALA A 121 1.28 3.71 10.57
C ALA A 121 0.48 4.65 9.68
N LEU A 122 -0.03 4.08 8.59
CA LEU A 122 -0.91 4.75 7.66
C LEU A 122 -2.21 3.96 7.53
N VAL A 123 -3.33 4.66 7.69
CA VAL A 123 -4.67 4.17 7.36
C VAL A 123 -5.03 4.64 5.95
N VAL A 124 -5.49 3.72 5.11
CA VAL A 124 -5.78 3.99 3.70
C VAL A 124 -7.24 3.69 3.38
N ASP A 125 -7.89 4.66 2.74
CA ASP A 125 -9.17 4.46 2.07
C ASP A 125 -9.02 4.61 0.56
N VAL A 126 -9.59 3.68 -0.18
CA VAL A 126 -9.52 3.63 -1.63
C VAL A 126 -10.84 4.10 -2.21
N ARG A 127 -10.85 5.26 -2.86
CA ARG A 127 -12.06 5.78 -3.50
C ARG A 127 -11.76 6.40 -4.85
N PRO A 128 -12.46 6.00 -5.93
CA PRO A 128 -12.34 6.68 -7.21
C PRO A 128 -12.62 8.17 -7.05
N ASP A 129 -11.81 9.01 -7.68
CA ASP A 129 -11.88 10.48 -7.53
C ASP A 129 -13.24 11.04 -7.95
N GLU A 130 -13.89 10.39 -8.92
CA GLU A 130 -15.21 10.77 -9.45
C GLU A 130 -16.40 10.39 -8.54
N ARG A 131 -16.18 9.64 -7.45
CA ARG A 131 -17.25 9.07 -6.61
C ARG A 131 -17.24 9.57 -5.17
N ILE A 132 -16.65 10.74 -4.92
CA ILE A 132 -16.62 11.32 -3.57
C ILE A 132 -17.92 12.06 -3.32
N GLU A 133 -18.79 11.48 -2.50
CA GLU A 133 -19.97 12.17 -2.01
C GLU A 133 -19.61 13.04 -0.78
N PRO A 134 -20.33 14.15 -0.50
CA PRO A 134 -20.04 15.02 0.64
C PRO A 134 -20.00 14.27 1.99
N GLN A 135 -20.84 13.25 2.14
CA GLN A 135 -20.86 12.40 3.33
C GLN A 135 -19.59 11.55 3.51
N ASP A 136 -18.90 11.20 2.43
CA ASP A 136 -17.64 10.47 2.50
C ASP A 136 -16.50 11.39 2.89
N ALA A 137 -16.49 12.64 2.40
CA ALA A 137 -15.53 13.66 2.81
C ALA A 137 -15.55 13.90 4.34
N VAL A 138 -16.74 13.97 4.94
CA VAL A 138 -16.88 14.11 6.41
C VAL A 138 -16.30 12.89 7.14
N LYS A 139 -16.60 11.67 6.66
CA LYS A 139 -16.03 10.45 7.26
C LYS A 139 -14.50 10.45 7.17
N PHE A 140 -13.93 10.79 6.02
CA PHE A 140 -12.47 10.87 5.85
C PHE A 140 -11.84 11.92 6.76
N ALA A 141 -12.48 13.08 6.94
CA ALA A 141 -11.98 14.11 7.85
C ALA A 141 -11.95 13.61 9.31
N VAL A 142 -13.00 12.93 9.76
CA VAL A 142 -13.05 12.34 11.11
C VAL A 142 -12.04 11.20 11.26
N THR A 143 -11.92 10.31 10.26
CA THR A 143 -10.92 9.23 10.26
C THR A 143 -9.50 9.81 10.31
N ALA A 144 -9.21 10.85 9.53
CA ALA A 144 -7.92 11.51 9.52
C ALA A 144 -7.59 12.15 10.88
N ALA A 145 -8.56 12.82 11.51
CA ALA A 145 -8.38 13.38 12.84
C ALA A 145 -8.17 12.29 13.90
N ALA A 146 -8.93 11.20 13.85
CA ALA A 146 -8.75 10.03 14.70
C ALA A 146 -7.35 9.42 14.55
N CYS A 147 -6.85 9.25 13.32
CA CYS A 147 -5.50 8.75 13.07
C CYS A 147 -4.44 9.68 13.66
N ARG A 148 -4.53 11.00 13.40
CA ARG A 148 -3.59 11.99 13.95
C ARG A 148 -3.55 11.98 15.48
N SER A 149 -4.70 11.76 16.13
CA SER A 149 -4.78 11.73 17.60
C SER A 149 -3.96 10.63 18.27
N VAL A 150 -3.57 9.60 17.52
CA VAL A 150 -2.71 8.49 17.98
C VAL A 150 -1.39 8.40 17.21
N GLY A 151 -1.01 9.46 16.49
CA GLY A 151 0.24 9.53 15.73
C GLY A 151 0.26 8.68 14.46
N TRP A 152 -0.91 8.37 13.90
CA TRP A 152 -1.03 7.71 12.59
C TRP A 152 -1.36 8.72 11.50
N ASP A 153 -0.93 8.40 10.28
CA ASP A 153 -1.33 9.12 9.08
C ASP A 153 -2.61 8.52 8.48
N PHE A 154 -3.29 9.33 7.67
CA PHE A 154 -4.42 8.91 6.87
C PHE A 154 -4.26 9.37 5.42
N ALA A 155 -4.54 8.47 4.47
CA ALA A 155 -4.57 8.79 3.05
C ALA A 155 -5.82 8.23 2.39
N ARG A 156 -6.58 9.12 1.74
CA ARG A 156 -7.57 8.72 0.74
C ARG A 156 -6.87 8.67 -0.61
N VAL A 157 -6.88 7.50 -1.26
CA VAL A 157 -6.19 7.28 -2.54
C VAL A 157 -7.19 7.00 -3.67
N GLY A 158 -6.95 7.65 -4.81
CA GLY A 158 -7.77 7.58 -6.02
C GLY A 158 -7.30 6.53 -7.03
N THR A 159 -7.60 6.74 -8.31
CA THR A 159 -7.05 5.91 -9.39
C THR A 159 -5.57 6.20 -9.57
N PRO A 160 -4.66 5.21 -9.49
CA PRO A 160 -3.24 5.43 -9.78
C PRO A 160 -3.01 5.77 -11.26
N ASP A 161 -1.88 6.42 -11.55
CA ASP A 161 -1.53 6.79 -12.93
C ASP A 161 -1.47 5.57 -13.86
N ALA A 162 -1.94 5.74 -15.10
CA ALA A 162 -2.07 4.66 -16.07
C ALA A 162 -0.72 4.10 -16.53
N VAL A 163 0.32 4.93 -16.63
CA VAL A 163 1.67 4.50 -17.02
C VAL A 163 2.30 3.70 -15.88
N LEU A 164 2.18 4.21 -14.66
CA LEU A 164 2.62 3.48 -13.47
C LEU A 164 1.94 2.10 -13.39
N MET A 165 0.62 2.06 -13.62
CA MET A 165 -0.14 0.82 -13.63
C MET A 165 0.03 -0.07 -14.87
N ALA A 166 0.71 0.40 -15.91
CA ALA A 166 1.18 -0.47 -16.98
C ALA A 166 2.51 -1.14 -16.61
N ASN A 167 3.36 -0.46 -15.84
CA ASN A 167 4.71 -0.90 -15.51
C ASN A 167 4.80 -1.74 -14.22
N VAL A 168 4.13 -1.32 -13.14
CA VAL A 168 4.24 -2.01 -11.84
C VAL A 168 3.69 -3.43 -11.88
N PRO A 169 2.53 -3.74 -12.52
CA PRO A 169 2.06 -5.12 -12.63
C PRO A 169 3.02 -6.05 -13.36
N TRP A 170 3.79 -5.53 -14.33
CA TRP A 170 4.86 -6.29 -14.97
C TRP A 170 5.93 -6.67 -13.95
N LEU A 171 6.44 -5.70 -13.18
CA LEU A 171 7.43 -5.93 -12.14
C LEU A 171 6.90 -6.85 -11.02
N ALA A 172 5.61 -6.75 -10.70
CA ALA A 172 4.96 -7.61 -9.72
C ALA A 172 5.09 -9.09 -10.10
N GLY A 173 5.17 -9.45 -11.38
CA GLY A 173 5.44 -10.83 -11.83
C GLY A 173 6.76 -11.40 -11.29
N TYR A 174 7.72 -10.54 -10.95
CA TYR A 174 9.06 -10.87 -10.50
C TYR A 174 9.28 -10.64 -9.01
N ARG A 175 8.24 -10.30 -8.23
CA ARG A 175 8.36 -10.01 -6.79
C ARG A 175 8.80 -11.18 -5.91
N HIS A 176 8.62 -12.41 -6.37
CA HIS A 176 8.89 -13.60 -5.56
C HIS A 176 10.42 -13.84 -5.40
N PRO A 177 10.94 -14.14 -4.19
CA PRO A 177 12.38 -14.33 -3.95
C PRO A 177 13.05 -15.41 -4.81
N ARG A 178 12.27 -16.34 -5.39
CA ARG A 178 12.78 -17.40 -6.30
C ARG A 178 13.54 -16.89 -7.52
N VAL A 179 13.28 -15.65 -7.96
CA VAL A 179 13.98 -15.04 -9.10
C VAL A 179 15.18 -14.19 -8.66
N HIS A 180 15.43 -14.09 -7.35
CA HIS A 180 16.62 -13.46 -6.82
C HIS A 180 17.81 -14.43 -6.88
N HIS A 181 18.78 -14.11 -7.71
CA HIS A 181 20.05 -14.84 -7.83
C HIS A 181 21.18 -13.93 -7.34
N PRO A 182 21.76 -14.16 -6.14
CA PRO A 182 22.73 -13.24 -5.52
C PRO A 182 23.88 -12.84 -6.44
N ASP A 183 24.56 -13.81 -7.06
CA ASP A 183 25.70 -13.53 -7.95
C ASP A 183 25.32 -12.69 -9.18
N VAL A 184 24.09 -12.85 -9.69
CA VAL A 184 23.57 -12.04 -10.81
C VAL A 184 23.18 -10.66 -10.30
N ALA A 185 22.60 -10.58 -9.11
CA ALA A 185 22.18 -9.34 -8.50
C ALA A 185 23.36 -8.41 -8.19
N ASP A 186 24.44 -8.94 -7.62
CA ASP A 186 25.64 -8.16 -7.31
C ASP A 186 26.25 -7.55 -8.58
N ARG A 187 26.37 -8.37 -9.64
CA ARG A 187 26.87 -7.91 -10.94
C ARG A 187 25.95 -6.89 -11.61
N LEU A 188 24.63 -7.00 -11.43
CA LEU A 188 23.68 -5.99 -11.90
C LEU A 188 23.89 -4.67 -11.14
N VAL A 189 24.01 -4.70 -9.82
CA VAL A 189 24.28 -3.49 -9.02
C VAL A 189 25.59 -2.82 -9.43
N GLU A 190 26.63 -3.59 -9.76
CA GLU A 190 27.88 -3.06 -10.32
C GLU A 190 27.67 -2.41 -11.69
N VAL A 191 26.98 -3.09 -12.62
CA VAL A 191 26.74 -2.58 -13.98
C VAL A 191 25.89 -1.31 -14.00
N PHE A 192 24.93 -1.18 -13.09
CA PHE A 192 24.02 -0.04 -12.99
C PHE A 192 24.53 1.09 -12.08
N ALA A 193 25.76 1.00 -11.56
CA ALA A 193 26.35 2.04 -10.70
C ALA A 193 26.41 3.42 -11.38
N ASP A 194 26.81 3.45 -12.66
CA ASP A 194 26.86 4.68 -13.48
C ASP A 194 25.58 4.89 -14.32
N GLY A 195 24.57 4.04 -14.12
CA GLY A 195 23.37 3.97 -14.94
C GLY A 195 23.58 3.25 -16.28
N ALA A 196 22.51 2.61 -16.77
CA ALA A 196 22.50 1.93 -18.07
C ALA A 196 21.07 1.74 -18.59
N GLY A 197 20.92 1.52 -19.90
CA GLY A 197 19.68 0.98 -20.45
C GLY A 197 19.42 -0.42 -19.91
N LEU A 198 18.17 -0.75 -19.54
CA LEU A 198 17.84 -2.03 -18.89
C LEU A 198 18.36 -3.26 -19.65
N LEU A 199 18.16 -3.29 -20.97
CA LEU A 199 18.57 -4.43 -21.79
C LEU A 199 20.09 -4.50 -21.99
N ASP A 200 20.74 -3.34 -22.14
CA ASP A 200 22.20 -3.27 -22.28
C ASP A 200 22.89 -3.71 -20.99
N GLY A 201 22.41 -3.22 -19.84
CA GLY A 201 22.88 -3.65 -18.53
C GLY A 201 22.73 -5.16 -18.32
N ALA A 202 21.58 -5.73 -18.70
CA ALA A 202 21.37 -7.17 -18.64
C ALA A 202 22.36 -7.95 -19.53
N ARG A 203 22.64 -7.49 -20.75
CA ARG A 203 23.59 -8.13 -21.68
C ARG A 203 25.03 -8.11 -21.16
N ARG A 204 25.43 -7.03 -20.49
CA ARG A 204 26.75 -6.92 -19.86
C ARG A 204 26.94 -7.94 -18.73
N VAL A 205 25.87 -8.33 -18.05
CA VAL A 205 25.90 -9.37 -17.02
C VAL A 205 25.87 -10.79 -17.62
N GLY A 206 25.04 -11.06 -18.63
CA GLY A 206 25.04 -12.38 -19.26
C GLY A 206 23.81 -12.68 -20.11
N ASP A 207 23.44 -13.96 -20.15
CA ASP A 207 22.26 -14.41 -20.88
C ASP A 207 20.99 -13.74 -20.34
N GLN A 208 20.28 -13.04 -21.21
CA GLN A 208 19.09 -12.27 -20.89
C GLN A 208 17.97 -13.12 -20.27
N ILE A 209 17.84 -14.39 -20.67
CA ILE A 209 16.82 -15.29 -20.14
C ILE A 209 17.04 -15.53 -18.64
N ALA A 210 18.30 -15.62 -18.21
CA ALA A 210 18.67 -15.79 -16.81
C ALA A 210 18.72 -14.46 -16.04
N VAL A 211 19.15 -13.37 -16.69
CA VAL A 211 19.42 -12.09 -16.02
C VAL A 211 18.18 -11.22 -15.86
N LEU A 212 17.30 -11.13 -16.87
CA LEU A 212 16.14 -10.23 -16.84
C LEU A 212 15.21 -10.47 -15.64
N PRO A 213 14.89 -11.72 -15.24
CA PRO A 213 14.07 -11.95 -14.05
C PRO A 213 14.69 -11.37 -12.77
N ALA A 214 16.02 -11.50 -12.60
CA ALA A 214 16.74 -10.93 -11.47
C ALA A 214 16.76 -9.39 -11.53
N LEU A 215 16.99 -8.81 -12.71
CA LEU A 215 16.91 -7.35 -12.91
C LEU A 215 15.53 -6.80 -12.54
N PHE A 216 14.45 -7.39 -13.05
CA PHE A 216 13.09 -6.95 -12.70
C PHE A 216 12.78 -7.17 -11.21
N HIS A 217 13.33 -8.21 -10.58
CA HIS A 217 13.25 -8.39 -9.14
C HIS A 217 13.96 -7.27 -8.37
N LEU A 218 15.15 -6.84 -8.79
CA LEU A 218 15.85 -5.74 -8.15
C LEU A 218 15.12 -4.40 -8.33
N LEU A 219 14.47 -4.18 -9.49
CA LEU A 219 13.58 -3.04 -9.70
C LEU A 219 12.34 -3.10 -8.81
N TRP A 220 11.74 -4.29 -8.64
CA TRP A 220 10.65 -4.52 -7.68
C TRP A 220 11.07 -4.15 -6.25
N ARG A 221 12.24 -4.63 -5.83
CA ARG A 221 12.80 -4.40 -4.49
C ARG A 221 13.37 -3.01 -4.27
N ARG A 222 13.36 -2.16 -5.32
CA ARG A 222 13.97 -0.82 -5.33
C ARG A 222 15.48 -0.80 -5.05
N ILE A 223 16.16 -1.94 -5.20
CA ILE A 223 17.63 -2.02 -5.17
C ILE A 223 18.19 -1.38 -6.43
N LEU A 224 17.51 -1.59 -7.56
CA LEU A 224 17.65 -0.76 -8.75
C LEU A 224 16.41 0.12 -8.88
N THR A 225 16.57 1.27 -9.52
CA THR A 225 15.48 2.20 -9.83
C THR A 225 15.50 2.61 -11.29
N THR A 226 14.33 2.95 -11.79
CA THR A 226 14.09 3.45 -13.15
C THR A 226 12.88 4.37 -13.09
N ASP A 227 12.70 5.21 -14.11
CA ASP A 227 11.46 5.93 -14.32
C ASP A 227 10.35 4.94 -14.68
N LEU A 228 9.22 5.02 -13.96
CA LEU A 228 8.03 4.18 -14.14
C LEU A 228 6.79 4.99 -14.48
N GLU A 229 6.90 6.32 -14.54
CA GLU A 229 5.76 7.24 -14.62
C GLU A 229 5.75 8.04 -15.92
N SER A 230 6.92 8.45 -16.45
CA SER A 230 6.94 9.26 -17.67
C SER A 230 6.69 8.46 -18.95
N GLY A 231 6.86 7.13 -18.90
CA GLY A 231 6.67 6.25 -20.05
C GLY A 231 6.67 4.77 -19.72
N LEU A 232 6.25 3.95 -20.70
CA LEU A 232 6.28 2.50 -20.57
C LEU A 232 7.72 1.99 -20.52
N LEU A 233 7.95 0.98 -19.68
CA LEU A 233 9.22 0.26 -19.63
C LEU A 233 9.56 -0.31 -21.02
N SER A 234 10.80 -0.07 -21.43
CA SER A 234 11.36 -0.54 -22.69
C SER A 234 12.79 -1.01 -22.47
N ALA A 235 13.40 -1.56 -23.53
CA ALA A 235 14.79 -2.02 -23.50
C ALA A 235 15.78 -0.90 -23.15
N ASP A 236 15.46 0.34 -23.53
CA ASP A 236 16.35 1.49 -23.43
C ASP A 236 16.04 2.37 -22.21
N THR A 237 15.01 2.03 -21.43
CA THR A 237 14.71 2.74 -20.18
C THR A 237 15.95 2.72 -19.29
N GLN A 238 16.31 3.88 -18.73
CA GLN A 238 17.52 4.02 -17.94
C GLN A 238 17.28 3.54 -16.51
N GLY A 239 18.02 2.50 -16.12
CA GLY A 239 18.13 2.05 -14.75
C GLY A 239 19.35 2.64 -14.06
N ARG A 240 19.34 2.68 -12.73
CA ARG A 240 20.47 3.02 -11.86
C ARG A 240 20.30 2.36 -10.50
N ASN A 241 21.32 2.37 -9.66
CA ASN A 241 21.18 1.94 -8.27
C ASN A 241 20.13 2.79 -7.54
N GLY A 242 19.36 2.13 -6.68
CA GLY A 242 18.40 2.80 -5.81
C GLY A 242 19.13 3.59 -4.73
N GLU A 243 18.64 4.79 -4.46
CA GLU A 243 19.09 5.55 -3.30
C GLU A 243 18.61 4.84 -2.03
N VAL A 244 19.53 4.64 -1.08
CA VAL A 244 19.16 4.24 0.28
C VAL A 244 18.38 5.41 0.88
N ARG A 245 17.06 5.32 0.88
CA ARG A 245 16.23 6.32 1.57
C ARG A 245 16.36 6.11 3.08
N GLU A 246 17.27 6.85 3.71
CA GLU A 246 17.27 7.04 5.16
C GLU A 246 16.05 7.87 5.55
N GLY A 247 15.06 7.24 6.19
CA GLY A 247 14.00 7.91 6.94
C GLY A 247 12.81 8.46 6.14
N GLY A 248 11.61 8.02 6.52
CA GLY A 248 10.39 8.83 6.72
C GLY A 248 9.87 9.77 5.63
N GLY A 249 10.36 9.69 4.40
CA GLY A 249 9.97 10.57 3.29
C GLY A 249 8.96 9.94 2.34
N ASP A 250 7.70 9.94 2.74
CA ASP A 250 6.53 10.18 1.89
C ASP A 250 6.48 9.56 0.47
N ALA A 251 6.53 8.23 0.39
CA ALA A 251 6.11 7.52 -0.83
C ALA A 251 4.58 7.59 -1.07
N LEU A 252 3.80 8.00 -0.06
CA LEU A 252 2.36 8.25 -0.20
C LEU A 252 1.97 9.73 -0.29
N ALA A 253 2.81 10.70 0.12
CA ALA A 253 2.52 12.11 -0.23
C ALA A 253 2.83 12.47 -1.68
N SER A 254 3.72 11.75 -2.38
CA SER A 254 3.92 12.02 -3.82
C SER A 254 2.73 11.63 -4.70
N ALA A 255 1.76 10.86 -4.17
CA ALA A 255 0.48 10.59 -4.84
C ALA A 255 -0.71 11.35 -4.21
N ALA A 256 -0.55 11.92 -3.01
CA ALA A 256 -1.59 12.73 -2.35
C ALA A 256 -1.51 14.23 -2.68
N ALA A 257 -0.36 14.72 -3.15
CA ALA A 257 -0.17 16.13 -3.52
C ALA A 257 -0.68 16.50 -4.93
N ALA A 258 -1.13 15.54 -5.74
CA ALA A 258 -1.59 15.79 -7.11
C ALA A 258 -3.11 16.05 -7.25
N SER A 259 -3.85 16.14 -6.15
CA SER A 259 -5.30 16.43 -6.19
C SER A 259 -5.74 17.32 -5.01
N GLY A 260 -5.03 18.43 -4.83
CA GLY A 260 -5.58 19.61 -4.15
C GLY A 260 -6.58 20.33 -5.04
#